data_AF-A0A5N4AEP8-F1
#
_entry.id   AF-A0A5N4AEP8-F1
#
_cell.length_a   1.000
_cell.length_b   1.000
_cell.length_c   1.000
_cell.angle_alpha   90.00
_cell.angle_beta   90.00
_cell.angle_gamma   90.00
#
_symmetry.space_group_name_H-M   'P 1'
#
loop_
_entity.id
_entity.type
_entity.pdbx_description
1 polymer ?
#
loop_
_entity_poly.entity_id
_entity_poly.type
_entity_poly.pdbx_seq_one_letter_code
_entity_poly.pdbx_strand_id
1 'polypeptide(L)'
;MYFKILLATVTLFLWSFSSSEALNCINCHGSSAACRKGSVTYTQPCTANGSYSEAFCFSAETVNGYVLRGCASKQGTGTLCEILERFNRAYTNCKSCSRDMCNSFNYGS
;
A
#
# COMPACT_ATOMS: atom_id res chain seq x y z
N MET A 1 -34.52 -29.99 46.55
CA MET A 1 -34.81 -30.26 45.13
C MET A 1 -34.48 -29.02 44.32
N TYR A 2 -33.74 -29.22 43.24
CA TYR A 2 -33.02 -28.26 42.41
C TYR A 2 -33.90 -27.12 41.87
N PHE A 3 -33.56 -25.86 42.18
CA PHE A 3 -34.04 -24.72 41.40
C PHE A 3 -33.03 -24.39 40.30
N LYS A 4 -33.57 -24.39 39.09
CA LYS A 4 -32.85 -24.45 37.82
C LYS A 4 -32.09 -23.15 37.56
N ILE A 5 -30.81 -23.32 37.27
CA ILE A 5 -29.88 -22.32 36.78
C ILE A 5 -30.41 -21.85 35.42
N LEU A 6 -30.99 -20.66 35.38
CA LEU A 6 -31.25 -19.94 34.13
C LEU A 6 -29.90 -19.41 33.64
N LEU A 7 -29.24 -20.25 32.84
CA LEU A 7 -28.06 -19.89 32.06
C LEU A 7 -28.40 -18.63 31.25
N ALA A 8 -27.83 -17.50 31.65
CA ALA A 8 -27.73 -16.32 30.82
C ALA A 8 -26.85 -16.70 29.62
N THR A 9 -27.47 -17.11 28.52
CA THR A 9 -26.79 -17.23 27.22
C THR A 9 -26.46 -15.82 26.75
N VAL A 10 -25.32 -15.32 27.23
CA VAL A 10 -24.63 -14.16 26.67
C VAL A 10 -24.27 -14.54 25.24
N THR A 11 -25.13 -14.16 24.30
CA THR A 11 -24.79 -14.13 22.88
C THR A 11 -23.69 -13.09 22.69
N LEU A 12 -22.44 -13.52 22.87
CA LEU A 12 -21.26 -12.87 22.31
C LEU A 12 -21.41 -12.92 20.79
N PHE A 13 -22.15 -11.96 20.24
CA PHE A 13 -21.92 -11.51 18.88
C PHE A 13 -20.58 -10.77 18.88
N LEU A 14 -19.50 -11.55 18.90
CA LEU A 14 -18.18 -11.11 18.46
C LEU A 14 -18.33 -10.83 16.96
N TRP A 15 -18.79 -9.62 16.64
CA TRP A 15 -18.54 -9.03 15.34
C TRP A 15 -17.03 -8.92 15.25
N SER A 16 -16.40 -9.94 14.69
CA SER A 16 -15.07 -9.85 14.12
C SER A 16 -15.17 -8.81 13.02
N PHE A 17 -15.04 -7.53 13.39
CA PHE A 17 -14.58 -6.52 12.47
C PHE A 17 -13.18 -6.99 12.08
N SER A 18 -13.10 -7.75 10.99
CA SER A 18 -11.86 -7.92 10.26
C SER A 18 -11.44 -6.51 9.87
N SER A 19 -10.61 -5.86 10.70
CA SER A 19 -9.89 -4.68 10.28
C SER A 19 -9.05 -5.17 9.12
N SER A 20 -9.45 -4.84 7.89
CA SER A 20 -8.54 -4.94 6.76
C SER A 20 -7.26 -4.25 7.20
N GLU A 21 -6.19 -5.01 7.42
CA GLU A 21 -4.91 -4.43 7.83
C GLU A 21 -4.59 -3.32 6.84
N ALA A 22 -4.29 -2.13 7.37
CA ALA A 22 -4.03 -0.99 6.52
C ALA A 22 -2.75 -1.27 5.72
N LEU A 23 -2.88 -1.42 4.40
CA LEU A 23 -1.75 -1.65 3.50
C LEU A 23 -0.63 -0.64 3.80
N ASN A 24 0.58 -1.13 4.06
CA ASN A 24 1.77 -0.29 4.27
C ASN A 24 2.68 -0.36 3.05
N CYS A 25 3.15 0.79 2.58
CA CYS A 25 4.08 0.85 1.45
C CYS A 25 5.36 1.57 1.84
N ILE A 26 6.48 1.21 1.20
CA ILE A 26 7.71 2.00 1.29
C ILE A 26 7.41 3.38 0.74
N ASN A 27 7.78 4.41 1.50
CA ASN A 27 7.66 5.80 1.09
C ASN A 27 9.04 6.40 0.91
N CYS A 28 9.40 6.75 -0.31
CA CYS A 28 10.65 7.48 -0.54
C CYS A 28 10.59 8.29 -1.83
N HIS A 29 11.34 9.38 -1.83
CA HIS A 29 11.41 10.35 -2.91
C HIS A 29 12.87 10.79 -3.03
N GLY A 30 13.60 10.28 -4.04
CA GLY A 30 15.03 10.58 -4.14
C GLY A 30 15.83 9.69 -5.09
N SER A 31 17.09 10.07 -5.29
CA SER A 31 18.11 9.30 -6.02
C SER A 31 19.05 8.50 -5.10
N SER A 32 18.79 8.47 -3.79
CA SER A 32 19.63 7.74 -2.84
C SER A 32 19.67 6.26 -3.16
N ALA A 33 20.83 5.61 -2.95
CA ALA A 33 20.99 4.19 -3.20
C ALA A 33 19.95 3.34 -2.44
N ALA A 34 19.59 3.74 -1.23
CA ALA A 34 18.55 3.08 -0.44
C ALA A 34 17.17 3.16 -1.13
N CYS A 35 16.77 4.36 -1.60
CA CYS A 35 15.48 4.52 -2.28
C CYS A 35 15.46 3.83 -3.65
N ARG A 36 16.57 3.85 -4.40
CA ARG A 36 16.68 3.14 -5.69
C ARG A 36 16.65 1.62 -5.53
N LYS A 37 17.28 1.08 -4.48
CA LYS A 37 17.29 -0.36 -4.19
C LYS A 37 16.03 -0.86 -3.46
N GLY A 38 15.15 0.04 -3.02
CA GLY A 38 13.98 -0.33 -2.23
C GLY A 38 14.32 -0.83 -0.83
N SER A 39 15.49 -0.48 -0.30
CA SER A 39 15.97 -0.91 1.03
C SER A 39 15.68 0.12 2.13
N VAL A 40 14.80 1.08 1.85
CA VAL A 40 14.37 2.08 2.84
C VAL A 40 13.42 1.42 3.83
N THR A 41 13.63 1.66 5.12
CA THR A 41 12.79 1.13 6.21
C THR A 41 11.58 2.02 6.52
N TYR A 42 11.57 3.25 6.01
CA TYR A 42 10.45 4.17 6.19
C TYR A 42 9.25 3.75 5.32
N THR A 43 8.16 3.39 6.01
CA THR A 43 6.89 3.00 5.42
C THR A 43 5.79 3.96 5.86
N GLN A 44 4.74 4.06 5.06
CA GLN A 44 3.53 4.79 5.42
C GLN A 44 2.29 3.92 5.22
N PRO A 45 1.28 4.02 6.11
CA PRO A 45 0.00 3.37 5.89
C PRO A 45 -0.74 4.08 4.76
N CYS A 46 -1.30 3.32 3.83
CA CYS A 46 -2.05 3.88 2.71
C CYS A 46 -3.37 4.52 3.13
N THR A 47 -3.86 4.27 4.33
CA THR A 47 -5.09 4.84 4.88
C THR A 47 -4.97 6.30 5.34
N ALA A 48 -3.75 6.87 5.37
CA ALA A 48 -3.48 8.18 5.97
C ALA A 48 -4.20 9.38 5.30
N ASN A 49 -4.77 9.23 4.10
CA ASN A 49 -5.44 10.33 3.36
C ASN A 49 -6.93 10.07 3.04
N GLY A 50 -7.57 9.14 3.74
CA GLY A 50 -9.00 8.88 3.61
C GLY A 50 -9.32 7.78 2.60
N SER A 51 -9.90 6.69 3.12
CA SER A 51 -10.69 5.67 2.42
C SER A 51 -10.33 5.38 0.96
N TYR A 52 -9.10 4.97 0.69
CA TYR A 52 -8.82 4.29 -0.58
C TYR A 52 -9.45 2.89 -0.50
N SER A 53 -10.59 2.70 -1.15
CA SER A 53 -11.24 1.39 -1.29
C SER A 53 -10.34 0.38 -2.01
N GLU A 54 -9.40 0.87 -2.84
CA GLU A 54 -8.44 0.06 -3.60
C GLU A 54 -7.04 0.70 -3.56
N ALA A 55 -6.41 0.69 -2.38
CA ALA A 55 -5.02 1.11 -2.24
C ALA A 55 -4.05 0.06 -2.81
N PHE A 56 -2.94 0.53 -3.40
CA PHE A 56 -1.82 -0.31 -3.81
C PHE A 56 -0.50 0.45 -3.60
N CYS A 57 0.60 -0.29 -3.48
CA CYS A 57 1.93 0.29 -3.48
C CYS A 57 2.40 0.51 -4.91
N PHE A 58 3.07 1.62 -5.17
CA PHE A 58 3.73 1.89 -6.44
C PHE A 58 5.20 2.24 -6.25
N SER A 59 5.96 2.08 -7.32
CA SER A 59 7.32 2.55 -7.45
C SER A 59 7.63 2.94 -8.88
N ALA A 60 8.13 4.14 -9.10
CA ALA A 60 8.46 4.65 -10.42
C ALA A 60 9.87 5.24 -10.43
N GLU A 61 10.67 4.88 -11.43
CA GLU A 61 11.95 5.52 -11.72
C GLU A 61 11.79 6.52 -12.88
N THR A 62 12.48 7.64 -12.76
CA THR A 62 12.62 8.62 -13.84
C THR A 62 13.86 8.37 -14.69
N VAL A 63 13.90 8.94 -15.90
CA VAL A 63 15.07 8.90 -16.80
C VAL A 63 16.38 9.39 -16.17
N ASN A 64 16.30 10.22 -15.12
CA ASN A 64 17.47 10.75 -14.40
C ASN A 64 17.87 9.91 -13.17
N GLY A 65 17.29 8.71 -13.01
CA GLY A 65 17.58 7.82 -11.87
C GLY A 65 16.93 8.25 -10.55
N TYR A 66 16.01 9.20 -10.60
CA TYR A 66 15.23 9.63 -9.44
C TYR A 66 14.05 8.68 -9.23
N VAL A 67 13.81 8.23 -8.00
CA VAL A 67 12.79 7.22 -7.69
C VAL A 67 11.72 7.78 -6.76
N LEU A 68 10.47 7.45 -7.08
CA LEU A 68 9.27 7.68 -6.27
C LEU A 68 8.69 6.35 -5.81
N ARG A 69 8.37 6.25 -4.52
CA ARG A 69 7.67 5.11 -3.92
C ARG A 69 6.60 5.61 -2.98
N GLY A 70 5.45 4.97 -2.99
CA GLY A 70 4.40 5.28 -2.03
C GLY A 70 3.13 4.48 -2.25
N CYS A 71 2.06 4.97 -1.63
CA CYS A 71 0.71 4.49 -1.82
C CYS A 71 0.05 5.23 -2.98
N ALA A 72 -0.75 4.51 -3.75
CA ALA A 72 -1.64 5.07 -4.75
C ALA A 72 -3.00 4.39 -4.65
N SER A 73 -4.01 5.03 -5.22
CA SER A 73 -5.33 4.46 -5.39
C SER A 73 -5.67 4.41 -6.86
N LYS A 74 -6.57 3.48 -7.19
CA LYS A 74 -7.10 3.39 -8.54
C LYS A 74 -7.98 4.60 -8.81
N GLN A 75 -7.68 5.37 -9.85
CA GLN A 75 -8.54 6.47 -10.31
C GLN A 75 -9.21 6.05 -11.62
N GLY A 76 -10.52 5.83 -11.57
CA GLY A 76 -11.28 5.34 -12.72
C GLY A 76 -10.81 3.94 -13.15
N THR A 77 -10.54 3.76 -14.45
CA THR A 77 -10.15 2.46 -15.01
C THR A 77 -8.64 2.19 -15.00
N GLY A 78 -7.81 3.22 -14.79
CA GLY A 78 -6.35 3.12 -14.88
C GLY A 78 -5.64 3.14 -13.52
N THR A 79 -4.48 2.51 -13.48
CA THR A 79 -3.50 2.58 -12.40
C THR A 79 -2.63 3.84 -12.55
N LEU A 80 -2.01 4.29 -11.45
CA LEU A 80 -1.06 5.40 -11.48
C LEU A 80 0.08 5.16 -12.49
N CYS A 81 0.56 3.92 -12.62
CA CYS A 81 1.62 3.60 -13.57
C CYS A 81 1.18 3.77 -15.02
N GLU A 82 -0.01 3.30 -15.38
CA GLU A 82 -0.56 3.50 -16.73
C GLU A 82 -0.73 4.99 -17.06
N ILE A 83 -1.08 5.82 -16.07
CA ILE A 83 -1.19 7.26 -16.23
C ILE A 83 0.21 7.89 -16.40
N LEU A 84 1.17 7.55 -15.54
CA LEU A 84 2.52 8.10 -15.59
C LEU A 84 3.21 7.74 -16.91
N GLU A 85 3.14 6.49 -17.35
CA GLU A 85 3.78 6.04 -18.59
C GLU A 85 3.10 6.64 -19.84
N ARG A 86 1.78 6.87 -19.81
CA ARG A 86 1.04 7.47 -20.92
C ARG A 86 1.29 8.98 -21.05
N PHE A 87 1.31 9.70 -19.93
CA PHE A 87 1.30 11.17 -19.93
C PHE A 87 2.65 11.81 -19.59
N ASN A 88 3.59 11.06 -19.00
CA ASN A 88 4.86 11.61 -18.57
C ASN A 88 6.04 10.68 -18.90
N ARG A 89 6.67 10.95 -20.06
CA ARG A 89 7.85 10.23 -20.55
C ARG A 89 9.08 10.33 -19.64
N ALA A 90 9.07 11.21 -18.64
CA ALA A 90 10.13 11.25 -17.66
C ALA A 90 10.16 9.99 -16.79
N TYR A 91 9.05 9.23 -16.68
CA TYR A 91 8.97 7.96 -15.97
C TYR A 91 9.12 6.79 -16.94
N THR A 92 10.02 5.87 -16.64
CA THR A 92 10.38 4.76 -17.55
C THR A 92 10.18 3.38 -16.96
N ASN A 93 10.14 3.26 -15.63
CA ASN A 93 10.01 1.98 -14.93
C ASN A 93 9.00 2.09 -13.79
N CYS A 94 7.70 2.16 -14.11
CA CYS A 94 6.66 2.17 -13.09
C CYS A 94 6.15 0.76 -12.79
N LYS A 95 6.04 0.41 -11.52
CA LYS A 95 5.51 -0.88 -11.04
C LYS A 95 4.54 -0.66 -9.89
N SER A 96 3.50 -1.47 -9.83
CA SER A 96 2.51 -1.48 -8.76
C SER A 96 2.30 -2.89 -8.20
N CYS A 97 1.83 -2.97 -6.95
CA CYS A 97 1.57 -4.23 -6.26
C CYS A 97 0.67 -4.00 -5.03
N SER A 98 -0.01 -5.05 -4.54
CA SER A 98 -1.09 -4.94 -3.54
C SER A 98 -0.79 -5.61 -2.19
N ARG A 99 0.49 -5.91 -1.90
CA ARG A 99 0.91 -6.52 -0.63
C ARG A 99 1.72 -5.52 0.20
N ASP A 100 1.78 -5.73 1.50
CA ASP A 100 2.60 -4.88 2.38
C ASP A 100 4.06 -4.82 1.92
N MET A 101 4.57 -3.59 1.82
CA MET A 101 5.94 -3.23 1.48
C MET A 101 6.44 -3.84 0.15
N CYS A 102 5.52 -4.23 -0.74
CA CYS A 102 5.86 -4.95 -1.97
C CYS A 102 6.58 -4.06 -3.00
N ASN A 103 6.55 -2.74 -2.83
CA ASN A 103 7.18 -1.79 -3.73
C ASN A 103 8.68 -1.62 -3.44
N SER A 104 9.41 -2.71 -3.17
CA SER A 104 10.85 -2.77 -2.91
C SER A 104 11.70 -3.07 -4.15
N PHE A 105 11.13 -2.90 -5.36
CA PHE A 105 11.81 -3.17 -6.63
C PHE A 105 13.18 -2.47 -6.72
N ASN A 106 14.21 -3.19 -7.17
CA ASN A 106 15.54 -2.63 -7.33
C ASN A 106 15.70 -1.96 -8.71
N TYR A 107 16.08 -0.68 -8.71
CA TYR A 107 16.48 0.08 -9.90
C TYR A 107 17.96 0.50 -9.88
N GLY A 108 18.70 0.15 -8.82
CA GLY A 108 20.15 0.29 -8.76
C GLY A 108 20.82 -0.90 -9.44
N SER A 109 21.05 -0.78 -10.74
CA SER A 109 22.04 -1.55 -11.49
C SER A 109 23.43 -0.99 -11.25
#